data_AF-G5APS5-F1
#
_entry.id   AF-G5APS5-F1
#
_cell.length_a   1.000
_cell.length_b   1.000
_cell.length_c   1.000
_cell.angle_alpha   90.00
_cell.angle_beta   90.00
_cell.angle_gamma   90.00
#
_symmetry.space_group_name_H-M   'P 1'
#
loop_
_entity.id
_entity.type
_entity.pdbx_description
1 polymer ?
#
loop_
_entity_poly.entity_id
_entity_poly.type
_entity_poly.pdbx_seq_one_letter_code
_entity_poly.pdbx_strand_id
1 'polypeptide(L)'
;MVNHFIAEFKRKHKKDISENKRAVQRLHLHMNKLSSSTQASTEIDSLYEGIDFYTSITCARFEEMNADLFCGTLNPVEKALRDAKLDKSQIHDEAEKYKAEDEEQRDKVSSKNSLESYAFNMKATIEDKKLQGKINDEDKQKILDKCNEIINWLDKESDCREGRIVQIQKELEKVCNPIITKLYQSAGGVPGGMPEGFPGRGAPPSAGASSRPTIEEVD
;
A
#
# COMPACT_ATOMS: atom_id res chain seq x y z
N MET A 1 8.21 -33.22 -13.57
CA MET A 1 9.66 -32.92 -13.70
C MET A 1 10.61 -33.98 -13.12
N VAL A 2 10.65 -34.21 -11.80
CA VAL A 2 11.66 -35.12 -11.20
C VAL A 2 11.58 -36.56 -11.71
N ASN A 3 10.36 -37.09 -11.91
CA ASN A 3 10.15 -38.42 -12.48
C ASN A 3 10.77 -38.58 -13.89
N HIS A 4 10.79 -37.51 -14.68
CA HIS A 4 11.44 -37.52 -15.99
C HIS A 4 12.95 -37.72 -15.86
N PHE A 5 13.60 -37.01 -14.94
CA PHE A 5 15.04 -37.16 -14.70
C PHE A 5 15.40 -38.50 -14.05
N ILE A 6 14.54 -39.05 -13.19
CA ILE A 6 14.70 -40.41 -12.66
C ILE A 6 14.65 -41.43 -13.82
N ALA A 7 13.66 -41.30 -14.73
CA ALA A 7 13.56 -42.17 -15.90
C ALA A 7 14.73 -41.98 -16.86
N GLU A 8 15.22 -40.75 -17.03
CA GLU A 8 16.38 -40.45 -17.87
C GLU A 8 17.67 -41.05 -17.29
N PHE A 9 17.88 -40.94 -15.97
CA PHE A 9 19.00 -41.56 -15.26
C PHE A 9 18.96 -43.08 -15.41
N LYS A 10 17.78 -43.69 -15.22
CA LYS A 10 17.57 -45.14 -15.41
C LYS A 10 17.87 -45.56 -16.84
N ARG A 11 17.47 -44.77 -17.84
CA ARG A 11 17.75 -45.05 -19.25
C ARG A 11 19.25 -44.96 -19.60
N LYS A 12 19.95 -43.92 -19.09
CA LYS A 12 21.38 -43.67 -19.37
C LYS A 12 22.31 -44.63 -18.61
N HIS A 13 22.02 -44.91 -17.35
CA HIS A 13 22.93 -45.62 -16.44
C HIS A 13 22.42 -46.98 -15.98
N LYS A 14 21.22 -47.40 -16.41
CA LYS A 14 20.56 -48.67 -16.04
C LYS A 14 20.36 -48.86 -14.53
N LYS A 15 20.36 -47.76 -13.77
CA LYS A 15 20.17 -47.74 -12.30
C LYS A 15 18.93 -46.93 -11.96
N ASP A 16 18.08 -47.48 -11.09
CA ASP A 16 16.88 -46.80 -10.61
C ASP A 16 17.20 -46.07 -9.31
N ILE A 17 16.93 -44.77 -9.26
CA ILE A 17 17.19 -43.92 -8.09
C ILE A 17 15.89 -43.51 -7.38
N SER A 18 14.73 -43.98 -7.84
CA SER A 18 13.41 -43.60 -7.29
C SER A 18 13.27 -43.87 -5.79
N GLU A 19 13.87 -44.95 -5.29
CA GLU A 19 13.84 -45.31 -3.87
C GLU A 19 14.93 -44.58 -3.04
N ASN A 20 15.93 -43.99 -3.70
CA ASN A 20 17.01 -43.29 -3.02
C ASN A 20 16.60 -41.83 -2.70
N LYS A 21 16.09 -41.64 -1.48
CA LYS A 21 15.66 -40.31 -0.98
C LYS A 21 16.73 -39.23 -1.15
N ARG A 22 18.02 -39.55 -0.95
CA ARG A 22 19.13 -38.58 -1.06
C ARG A 22 19.36 -38.15 -2.51
N ALA A 23 19.38 -39.09 -3.45
CA ALA A 23 19.53 -38.80 -4.88
C ALA A 23 18.32 -38.01 -5.41
N VAL A 24 17.10 -38.40 -5.01
CA VAL A 24 15.87 -37.69 -5.38
C VAL A 24 15.82 -36.27 -4.80
N GLN A 25 16.27 -36.05 -3.56
CA GLN A 25 16.36 -34.70 -2.99
C GLN A 25 17.40 -33.83 -3.70
N ARG A 26 18.57 -34.40 -4.05
CA ARG A 26 19.60 -33.69 -4.84
C ARG A 26 19.05 -33.26 -6.20
N LEU A 27 18.24 -34.10 -6.85
CA LEU A 27 17.52 -33.73 -8.08
C LEU A 27 16.58 -32.55 -7.85
N HIS A 28 15.69 -32.61 -6.85
CA HIS A 28 14.74 -31.52 -6.57
C HIS A 28 15.42 -30.15 -6.39
N LEU A 29 16.50 -30.10 -5.60
CA LEU A 29 17.23 -28.85 -5.33
C LEU A 29 17.81 -28.23 -6.61
N HIS A 30 18.27 -29.06 -7.54
CA HIS A 30 18.79 -28.61 -8.82
C HIS A 30 17.67 -28.17 -9.77
N MET A 31 16.52 -28.87 -9.75
CA MET A 31 15.35 -28.50 -10.56
C MET A 31 14.73 -27.17 -10.15
N ASN A 32 14.73 -26.82 -8.86
CA ASN A 32 14.22 -25.53 -8.38
C ASN A 32 15.01 -24.33 -8.93
N LYS A 33 16.28 -24.52 -9.28
CA LYS A 33 17.13 -23.47 -9.87
C LYS A 33 16.87 -23.27 -11.36
N LEU A 34 16.04 -24.12 -11.99
CA LEU A 34 15.82 -24.14 -13.43
C LEU A 34 14.74 -23.13 -13.89
N SER A 35 13.91 -22.61 -12.97
CA SER A 35 12.73 -21.80 -13.32
C SER A 35 13.05 -20.41 -13.90
N SER A 36 14.31 -19.98 -13.97
CA SER A 36 14.71 -18.63 -14.36
C SER A 36 15.39 -18.49 -15.73
N SER A 37 15.70 -19.58 -16.45
CA SER A 37 16.50 -19.53 -17.69
C SER A 37 15.85 -20.25 -18.86
N THR A 38 15.86 -19.64 -20.07
CA THR A 38 15.28 -20.15 -21.34
C THR A 38 15.76 -21.55 -21.73
N GLN A 39 16.99 -21.90 -21.36
CA GLN A 39 17.55 -23.24 -21.41
C GLN A 39 18.43 -23.39 -20.16
N ALA A 40 18.38 -24.56 -19.53
CA ALA A 40 19.26 -24.85 -18.43
C ALA A 40 19.81 -26.26 -18.56
N SER A 41 21.14 -26.31 -18.69
CA SER A 41 21.95 -27.50 -18.51
C SER A 41 22.26 -27.63 -17.03
N THR A 42 22.03 -28.80 -16.46
CA THR A 42 22.31 -29.07 -15.06
C THR A 42 23.19 -30.30 -14.93
N GLU A 43 24.28 -30.13 -14.20
CA GLU A 43 25.21 -31.16 -13.79
C GLU A 43 25.01 -31.42 -12.31
N ILE A 44 24.93 -32.70 -11.94
CA ILE A 44 24.86 -33.11 -10.54
C ILE A 44 25.99 -34.12 -10.28
N ASP A 45 27.02 -33.65 -9.58
CA ASP A 45 28.15 -34.47 -9.18
C ASP A 45 27.69 -35.60 -8.26
N SER A 46 28.18 -36.81 -8.56
CA SER A 46 28.00 -38.02 -7.77
C SER A 46 26.56 -38.20 -7.29
N LEU A 47 25.61 -38.11 -8.23
CA LEU A 47 24.18 -38.20 -7.94
C LEU A 47 23.81 -39.53 -7.29
N TYR A 48 24.40 -40.64 -7.78
CA TYR A 48 24.16 -41.98 -7.24
C TYR A 48 25.36 -42.92 -7.48
N GLU A 49 25.85 -43.58 -6.44
CA GLU A 49 26.99 -44.54 -6.52
C GLU A 49 28.23 -44.01 -7.25
N GLY A 50 28.56 -42.73 -7.05
CA GLY A 50 29.70 -42.06 -7.69
C GLY A 50 29.50 -41.73 -9.17
N ILE A 51 28.28 -41.82 -9.68
CA ILE A 51 27.93 -41.45 -11.06
C ILE A 51 27.49 -39.99 -11.09
N ASP A 52 28.18 -39.20 -11.91
CA ASP A 52 27.79 -37.83 -12.23
C ASP A 52 26.63 -37.84 -13.25
N PHE A 53 25.68 -36.91 -13.10
CA PHE A 53 24.52 -36.82 -13.97
C PHE A 53 24.48 -35.50 -14.73
N TYR A 54 24.57 -35.61 -16.05
CA TYR A 54 24.49 -34.49 -16.99
C TYR A 54 23.19 -34.56 -17.78
N THR A 55 22.42 -33.49 -17.71
CA THR A 55 21.20 -33.34 -18.48
C THR A 55 20.95 -31.88 -18.85
N SER A 56 20.18 -31.67 -19.90
CA SER A 56 19.72 -30.35 -20.29
C SER A 56 18.25 -30.41 -20.65
N ILE A 57 17.52 -29.39 -20.24
CA ILE A 57 16.12 -29.24 -20.56
C ILE A 57 15.89 -27.80 -21.02
N THR A 58 15.08 -27.66 -22.07
CA THR A 58 14.65 -26.36 -22.58
C THR A 58 13.40 -25.90 -21.83
N CYS A 59 13.15 -24.59 -21.76
CA CYS A 59 11.89 -24.08 -21.20
C CYS A 59 10.66 -24.72 -21.85
N ALA A 60 10.67 -24.91 -23.17
CA ALA A 60 9.56 -25.56 -23.87
C ALA A 60 9.26 -26.98 -23.36
N ARG A 61 10.29 -27.81 -23.13
CA ARG A 61 10.12 -29.17 -22.58
C ARG A 61 9.74 -29.16 -21.10
N PHE A 62 10.20 -28.17 -20.35
CA PHE A 62 9.76 -27.95 -18.98
C PHE A 62 8.28 -27.55 -18.92
N GLU A 63 7.87 -26.61 -19.76
CA GLU A 63 6.49 -26.14 -19.86
C GLU A 63 5.54 -27.26 -20.26
N GLU A 64 5.89 -28.04 -21.29
CA GLU A 64 5.12 -29.21 -21.72
C GLU A 64 4.93 -30.22 -20.57
N MET A 65 5.98 -30.50 -19.81
CA MET A 65 5.93 -31.48 -18.72
C MET A 65 5.15 -31.00 -17.48
N ASN A 66 4.97 -29.69 -17.33
CA ASN A 66 4.21 -29.10 -16.23
C ASN A 66 2.91 -28.43 -16.69
N ALA A 67 2.52 -28.60 -17.96
CA ALA A 67 1.34 -27.96 -18.54
C ALA A 67 0.07 -28.26 -17.74
N ASP A 68 -0.11 -29.51 -17.31
CA ASP A 68 -1.25 -29.92 -16.48
C ASP A 68 -1.26 -29.20 -15.13
N LEU A 69 -0.10 -29.00 -14.49
CA LEU A 69 -0.01 -28.25 -13.24
C LEU A 69 -0.35 -26.78 -13.46
N PHE A 70 0.15 -26.18 -14.54
CA PHE A 70 -0.16 -24.78 -14.89
C PHE A 70 -1.63 -24.58 -15.25
N CYS A 71 -2.26 -25.51 -15.96
CA CYS A 71 -3.70 -25.48 -16.19
C CYS A 71 -4.46 -25.66 -14.87
N GLY A 72 -3.97 -26.52 -13.98
CA GLY A 72 -4.55 -26.72 -12.65
C GLY A 72 -4.59 -25.45 -11.79
N THR A 73 -3.66 -24.50 -11.95
CA THR A 73 -3.66 -23.23 -11.21
C THR A 73 -4.79 -22.28 -11.63
N LEU A 74 -5.45 -22.53 -12.77
CA LEU A 74 -6.62 -21.75 -13.18
C LEU A 74 -7.87 -22.14 -12.39
N ASN A 75 -7.98 -23.36 -11.86
CA ASN A 75 -9.16 -23.80 -11.13
C ASN A 75 -9.46 -22.95 -9.87
N PRO A 76 -8.47 -22.62 -9.01
CA PRO A 76 -8.68 -21.67 -7.92
C PRO A 76 -9.10 -20.27 -8.39
N VAL A 77 -8.51 -19.78 -9.49
CA VAL A 77 -8.81 -18.45 -10.04
C VAL A 77 -10.25 -18.39 -10.56
N GLU A 78 -10.68 -19.39 -11.32
CA GLU A 78 -12.07 -19.49 -11.78
C GLU A 78 -13.07 -19.61 -10.63
N LYS A 79 -12.71 -20.35 -9.58
CA LYS A 79 -13.55 -20.44 -8.38
C LYS A 79 -13.66 -19.08 -7.69
N ALA A 80 -12.54 -18.38 -7.49
CA ALA A 80 -12.54 -17.04 -6.90
C ALA A 80 -13.38 -16.05 -7.70
N LEU A 81 -13.28 -16.07 -9.03
CA LEU A 81 -14.09 -15.24 -9.93
C LEU A 81 -15.59 -15.56 -9.81
N ARG A 82 -15.96 -16.85 -9.78
CA ARG A 82 -17.34 -17.28 -9.54
C ARG A 82 -17.88 -16.83 -8.19
N ASP A 83 -17.08 -16.99 -7.13
CA ASP A 83 -17.45 -16.59 -5.77
C ASP A 83 -17.63 -15.06 -5.66
N ALA A 84 -16.80 -14.31 -6.38
CA ALA A 84 -16.91 -12.85 -6.52
C ALA A 84 -18.01 -12.38 -7.49
N LYS A 85 -18.63 -13.31 -8.24
CA LYS A 85 -19.60 -13.04 -9.31
C LYS A 85 -19.05 -12.14 -10.42
N LEU A 86 -17.77 -12.30 -10.74
CA LEU A 86 -17.06 -11.52 -11.75
C LEU A 86 -16.71 -12.36 -12.97
N ASP A 87 -16.96 -11.83 -14.16
CA ASP A 87 -16.42 -12.40 -15.39
C ASP A 87 -15.00 -11.91 -15.66
N LYS A 88 -14.21 -12.74 -16.36
CA LYS A 88 -12.81 -12.42 -16.71
C LYS A 88 -12.67 -11.09 -17.47
N SER A 89 -13.65 -10.73 -18.29
CA SER A 89 -13.65 -9.47 -19.03
C SER A 89 -13.86 -8.24 -18.14
N GLN A 90 -14.45 -8.41 -16.96
CA GLN A 90 -14.80 -7.31 -16.05
C GLN A 90 -13.68 -6.98 -15.06
N ILE A 91 -12.70 -7.89 -14.88
CA ILE A 91 -11.63 -7.76 -13.88
C ILE A 91 -10.91 -6.41 -14.01
N HIS A 92 -10.59 -5.99 -15.25
CA HIS A 92 -9.86 -4.75 -15.47
C HIS A 92 -10.71 -3.52 -15.13
N ASP A 93 -11.94 -3.49 -15.61
CA ASP A 93 -12.86 -2.36 -15.40
C ASP A 93 -13.20 -2.21 -13.91
N GLU A 94 -13.42 -3.33 -13.21
CA GLU A 94 -13.66 -3.30 -11.77
C GLU A 94 -12.44 -2.90 -10.97
N ALA A 95 -11.24 -3.38 -11.34
CA ALA A 95 -10.01 -2.97 -10.68
C ALA A 95 -9.77 -1.45 -10.83
N GLU A 96 -10.00 -0.88 -12.02
CA GLU A 96 -9.88 0.57 -12.21
C GLU A 96 -10.98 1.34 -11.47
N LYS A 97 -12.21 0.81 -11.43
CA LYS A 97 -13.30 1.40 -10.64
C LYS A 97 -12.95 1.43 -9.15
N TYR A 98 -12.53 0.30 -8.57
CA TYR A 98 -12.17 0.23 -7.15
C TYR A 98 -10.97 1.13 -6.83
N LYS A 99 -9.98 1.19 -7.71
CA LYS A 99 -8.86 2.12 -7.57
C LYS A 99 -9.30 3.59 -7.58
N ALA A 100 -10.22 3.96 -8.48
CA ALA A 100 -10.77 5.31 -8.54
C ALA A 100 -11.62 5.64 -7.30
N GLU A 101 -12.44 4.70 -6.84
CA GLU A 101 -13.22 4.83 -5.60
C GLU A 101 -12.30 4.99 -4.37
N ASP A 102 -11.26 4.16 -4.25
CA ASP A 102 -10.27 4.24 -3.17
C ASP A 102 -9.49 5.57 -3.19
N GLU A 103 -9.12 6.06 -4.38
CA GLU A 103 -8.45 7.35 -4.55
C GLU A 103 -9.37 8.51 -4.13
N GLU A 104 -10.64 8.50 -4.55
CA GLU A 104 -11.62 9.51 -4.13
C GLU A 104 -11.83 9.50 -2.61
N GLN A 105 -11.92 8.31 -2.00
CA GLN A 105 -12.04 8.19 -0.54
C GLN A 105 -10.78 8.67 0.19
N ARG A 106 -9.59 8.36 -0.34
CA ARG A 106 -8.31 8.83 0.23
C ARG A 106 -8.24 10.35 0.23
N ASP A 107 -8.64 11.00 -0.86
CA ASP A 107 -8.61 12.46 -0.98
C ASP A 107 -9.65 13.13 -0.04
N LYS A 108 -10.83 12.51 0.12
CA LYS A 108 -11.83 12.91 1.12
C LYS A 108 -11.29 12.83 2.55
N VAL A 109 -10.65 11.71 2.92
CA VAL A 109 -10.06 11.51 4.25
C VAL A 109 -8.95 12.51 4.52
N SER A 110 -8.07 12.76 3.55
CA SER A 110 -6.99 13.75 3.66
C SER A 110 -7.55 15.17 3.92
N SER A 111 -8.60 15.55 3.20
CA SER A 111 -9.26 16.85 3.37
C SER A 111 -9.95 16.97 4.73
N LYS A 112 -10.60 15.90 5.19
CA LYS A 112 -11.23 15.82 6.51
C LYS A 112 -10.19 16.00 7.62
N ASN A 113 -9.10 15.24 7.57
CA ASN A 113 -8.01 15.30 8.55
C ASN A 113 -7.35 16.69 8.59
N SER A 114 -7.23 17.36 7.44
CA SER A 114 -6.69 18.72 7.36
C SER A 114 -7.57 19.73 8.10
N LEU A 115 -8.89 19.68 7.91
CA LEU A 115 -9.84 20.56 8.60
C LEU A 115 -9.92 20.25 10.10
N GLU A 116 -9.94 18.97 10.46
CA GLU A 116 -9.92 18.52 11.85
C GLU A 116 -8.66 19.03 12.57
N SER A 117 -7.49 18.83 11.96
CA SER A 117 -6.21 19.33 12.49
C SER A 117 -6.22 20.84 12.67
N TYR A 118 -6.76 21.58 11.70
CA TYR A 118 -6.89 23.03 11.80
C TYR A 118 -7.80 23.45 12.97
N ALA A 119 -8.96 22.80 13.15
CA ALA A 119 -9.87 23.10 14.25
C ALA A 119 -9.25 22.79 15.62
N PHE A 120 -8.54 21.66 15.77
CA PHE A 120 -7.84 21.31 17.00
C PHE A 120 -6.70 22.28 17.31
N ASN A 121 -5.86 22.61 16.33
CA ASN A 121 -4.76 23.57 16.50
C ASN A 121 -5.29 24.96 16.87
N MET A 122 -6.40 25.37 16.26
CA MET A 122 -7.05 26.64 16.59
C MET A 122 -7.55 26.67 18.04
N LYS A 123 -8.24 25.60 18.45
CA LYS A 123 -8.73 25.44 19.83
C LYS A 123 -7.59 25.49 20.84
N ALA A 124 -6.51 24.75 20.60
CA ALA A 124 -5.33 24.73 21.44
C ALA A 124 -4.67 26.12 21.56
N THR A 125 -4.59 26.87 20.46
CA THR A 125 -4.03 28.23 20.44
C THR A 125 -4.85 29.17 21.32
N ILE A 126 -6.18 29.13 21.20
CA ILE A 126 -7.10 30.02 21.93
C ILE A 126 -7.24 29.64 23.41
N GLU A 127 -7.05 28.37 23.76
CA GLU A 127 -7.03 27.87 25.13
C GLU A 127 -5.68 28.07 25.84
N ASP A 128 -4.63 28.51 25.12
CA ASP A 128 -3.31 28.75 25.71
C ASP A 128 -3.38 29.83 26.81
N LYS A 129 -2.90 29.46 28.01
CA LYS A 129 -2.80 30.35 29.18
C LYS A 129 -1.97 31.61 28.90
N LYS A 130 -1.06 31.59 27.92
CA LYS A 130 -0.28 32.78 27.50
C LYS A 130 -1.11 33.84 26.78
N LEU A 131 -2.29 33.46 26.27
CA LEU A 131 -3.22 34.36 25.59
C LEU A 131 -4.42 34.77 26.46
N GLN A 132 -4.45 34.32 27.73
CA GLN A 132 -5.47 34.71 28.70
C GLN A 132 -5.49 36.24 28.88
N GLY A 133 -6.67 36.86 28.71
CA GLY A 133 -6.85 38.32 28.82
C GLY A 133 -6.43 39.14 27.59
N LYS A 134 -5.93 38.53 26.51
CA LYS A 134 -5.59 39.22 25.25
C LYS A 134 -6.72 39.19 24.20
N ILE A 135 -7.71 38.33 24.40
CA ILE A 135 -8.96 38.25 23.62
C ILE A 135 -10.09 38.45 24.63
N ASN A 136 -11.17 39.12 24.23
CA ASN A 136 -12.36 39.18 25.06
C ASN A 136 -13.00 37.77 25.18
N ASP A 137 -13.74 37.54 26.26
CA ASP A 137 -14.33 36.22 26.49
C ASP A 137 -15.37 35.86 25.43
N GLU A 138 -16.03 36.85 24.81
CA GLU A 138 -17.02 36.65 23.74
C GLU A 138 -16.39 36.10 22.43
N ASP A 139 -15.32 36.72 21.93
CA ASP A 139 -14.62 36.27 20.71
C ASP A 139 -13.95 34.91 20.95
N LYS A 140 -13.42 34.70 22.16
CA LYS A 140 -12.87 33.42 22.60
C LYS A 140 -13.93 32.32 22.53
N GLN A 141 -15.09 32.55 23.15
CA GLN A 141 -16.17 31.57 23.16
C GLN A 141 -16.67 31.27 21.74
N LYS A 142 -16.80 32.30 20.90
CA LYS A 142 -17.25 32.17 19.51
C LYS A 142 -16.34 31.28 18.66
N ILE A 143 -15.02 31.37 18.82
CA ILE A 143 -14.08 30.47 18.13
C ILE A 143 -14.22 29.04 18.65
N LEU A 144 -14.26 28.86 19.97
CA LEU A 144 -14.36 27.53 20.59
C LEU A 144 -15.65 26.83 20.17
N ASP A 145 -16.78 27.52 20.19
CA ASP A 145 -18.07 27.00 19.76
C ASP A 145 -18.03 26.57 18.31
N LYS A 146 -17.45 27.39 17.42
CA LYS A 146 -17.34 27.05 15.99
C LYS A 146 -16.39 25.88 15.72
N CYS A 147 -15.26 25.80 16.43
CA CYS A 147 -14.35 24.66 16.35
C CYS A 147 -15.03 23.37 16.83
N ASN A 148 -15.73 23.40 17.96
CA ASN A 148 -16.44 22.23 18.48
C ASN A 148 -17.62 21.81 17.59
N GLU A 149 -18.34 22.76 16.98
CA GLU A 149 -19.38 22.47 15.99
C GLU A 149 -18.81 21.71 14.79
N ILE A 150 -17.66 22.15 14.27
CA ILE A 150 -17.01 21.52 13.12
C ILE A 150 -16.46 20.14 13.47
N ILE A 151 -15.79 19.97 14.63
CA ILE A 151 -15.30 18.66 15.08
C ILE A 151 -16.47 17.68 15.20
N ASN A 152 -17.55 18.07 15.88
CA ASN A 152 -18.74 17.24 16.01
C ASN A 152 -19.43 16.93 14.68
N TRP A 153 -19.38 17.87 13.72
CA TRP A 153 -19.88 17.64 12.37
C TRP A 153 -19.00 16.64 11.61
N LEU A 154 -17.67 16.78 11.68
CA LEU A 154 -16.71 15.86 11.07
C LEU A 154 -16.87 14.43 11.62
N ASP A 155 -17.13 14.26 12.92
CA ASP A 155 -17.34 12.93 13.52
C ASP A 155 -18.61 12.23 13.03
N LYS A 156 -19.65 13.00 12.68
CA LYS A 156 -20.98 12.48 12.30
C LYS A 156 -21.19 12.37 10.79
N GLU A 157 -20.45 13.16 10.01
CA GLU A 157 -20.62 13.19 8.56
C GLU A 157 -19.85 12.05 7.89
N SER A 158 -20.58 11.10 7.30
CA SER A 158 -20.03 10.01 6.49
C SER A 158 -19.92 10.36 5.00
N ASP A 159 -20.70 11.35 4.50
CA ASP A 159 -20.67 11.81 3.10
C ASP A 159 -20.02 13.21 3.01
N CYS A 160 -18.70 13.23 3.18
CA CYS A 160 -17.91 14.44 3.01
C CYS A 160 -17.66 14.72 1.53
N ARG A 161 -18.63 15.36 0.84
CA ARG A 161 -18.34 15.97 -0.47
C ARG A 161 -17.28 17.05 -0.30
N GLU A 162 -16.24 16.99 -1.11
CA GLU A 162 -15.08 17.90 -1.08
C GLU A 162 -15.49 19.38 -1.02
N GLY A 163 -16.52 19.77 -1.78
CA GLY A 163 -17.05 21.14 -1.79
C GLY A 163 -17.62 21.63 -0.44
N ARG A 164 -18.14 20.73 0.41
CA ARG A 164 -18.64 21.07 1.75
C ARG A 164 -17.50 21.30 2.73
N ILE A 165 -16.44 20.48 2.69
CA ILE A 165 -15.26 20.65 3.55
C ILE A 165 -14.60 22.00 3.28
N VAL A 166 -14.39 22.36 2.02
CA VAL A 166 -13.78 23.64 1.64
C VAL A 166 -14.62 24.84 2.10
N GLN A 167 -15.94 24.73 2.02
CA GLN A 167 -16.83 25.80 2.49
C GLN A 167 -16.77 25.96 4.01
N ILE A 168 -16.77 24.87 4.76
CA ILE A 168 -16.68 24.89 6.22
C ILE A 168 -15.31 25.42 6.67
N GLN A 169 -14.23 25.05 5.99
CA GLN A 169 -12.90 25.61 6.23
C GLN A 169 -12.92 27.14 6.07
N LYS A 170 -13.49 27.66 4.97
CA LYS A 170 -13.61 29.11 4.75
C LYS A 170 -14.46 29.80 5.81
N GLU A 171 -15.53 29.15 6.28
CA GLU A 171 -16.36 29.69 7.35
C GLU A 171 -15.59 29.77 8.68
N LEU A 172 -14.81 28.74 9.00
CA LEU A 172 -13.95 28.75 10.19
C LEU A 172 -12.87 29.83 10.08
N GLU A 173 -12.16 29.89 8.95
CA GLU A 173 -11.15 30.94 8.69
C GLU A 173 -11.74 32.35 8.78
N LYS A 174 -12.97 32.56 8.29
CA LYS A 174 -13.65 33.87 8.36
C LYS A 174 -13.95 34.29 9.80
N VAL A 175 -14.20 33.34 10.70
CA VAL A 175 -14.39 33.62 12.14
C VAL A 175 -13.04 33.82 12.83
N CYS A 176 -12.04 32.99 12.52
CA CYS A 176 -10.75 32.99 13.19
C CYS A 176 -9.83 34.14 12.75
N ASN A 177 -9.74 34.42 11.45
CA ASN A 177 -8.76 35.38 10.90
C ASN A 177 -8.88 36.80 11.51
N PRO A 178 -10.08 37.40 11.67
CA PRO A 178 -10.19 38.73 12.28
C PRO A 178 -9.71 38.77 13.73
N ILE A 179 -9.93 37.70 14.49
CA ILE A 179 -9.58 37.60 15.91
C ILE A 179 -8.07 37.34 16.06
N ILE A 180 -7.51 36.45 15.24
CA ILE A 180 -6.06 36.20 15.17
C ILE A 180 -5.31 37.47 14.76
N THR A 181 -5.81 38.20 13.75
CA THR A 181 -5.19 39.46 13.30
C THR A 181 -5.15 40.48 14.43
N LYS A 182 -6.24 40.63 15.19
CA LYS A 182 -6.29 41.51 16.37
C LYS A 182 -5.35 41.03 17.47
N LEU A 183 -5.22 39.73 17.69
CA LEU A 183 -4.30 39.15 18.68
C LEU A 183 -2.84 39.44 18.33
N TYR A 184 -2.44 39.24 17.08
CA TYR A 184 -1.09 39.55 16.61
C TYR A 184 -0.80 41.06 16.63
N GLN A 185 -1.78 41.90 16.32
CA GLN A 185 -1.63 43.36 16.39
C GLN A 185 -1.53 43.89 17.83
N SER A 186 -2.31 43.32 18.77
CA SER A 186 -2.34 43.75 20.17
C SER A 186 -1.14 43.26 20.98
N ALA A 187 -0.46 42.21 20.50
CA ALA A 187 0.77 41.71 21.13
C ALA A 187 2.02 42.57 20.83
N GLY A 188 1.93 43.55 19.92
CA GLY A 188 3.04 44.41 19.49
C GLY A 188 4.07 43.64 18.64
N GLY A 189 4.23 44.03 17.36
CA GLY A 189 5.32 43.49 16.51
C GLY A 189 6.68 43.64 17.21
N VAL A 190 7.69 42.77 17.03
CA VAL A 190 8.36 42.35 15.77
C VAL A 190 9.08 40.97 15.99
N PRO A 191 9.93 40.48 15.07
CA PRO A 191 9.73 39.40 14.09
C PRO A 191 10.28 38.00 14.52
N GLY A 192 9.89 36.94 13.81
CA GLY A 192 10.72 35.74 13.71
C GLY A 192 10.40 34.58 14.66
N GLY A 193 9.12 34.22 14.81
CA GLY A 193 8.75 33.01 15.53
C GLY A 193 7.30 32.64 15.28
N MET A 194 6.98 32.25 14.05
CA MET A 194 5.80 31.40 13.86
C MET A 194 6.08 30.11 14.66
N PRO A 195 5.26 29.70 15.63
CA PRO A 195 5.40 28.37 16.21
C PRO A 195 5.24 27.37 15.06
N GLU A 196 6.15 26.41 15.00
CA GLU A 196 6.37 25.33 14.02
C GLU A 196 5.14 24.40 13.78
N GLY A 197 3.95 24.96 13.58
CA GLY A 197 2.70 24.18 13.56
C GLY A 197 1.53 24.81 12.81
N PHE A 198 1.71 25.95 12.13
CA PHE A 198 0.69 26.47 11.20
C PHE A 198 1.02 25.99 9.77
N PRO A 199 0.25 25.04 9.20
CA PRO A 199 0.43 24.63 7.80
C PRO A 199 -0.18 25.70 6.90
N GLY A 200 0.62 26.73 6.62
CA GLY A 200 0.30 27.74 5.63
C GLY A 200 1.15 27.56 4.38
N ARG A 201 0.58 26.91 3.36
CA ARG A 201 0.82 27.19 1.94
C ARG A 201 2.27 27.04 1.45
N GLY A 202 2.73 25.79 1.36
CA GLY A 202 3.79 25.38 0.45
C GLY A 202 3.21 24.52 -0.66
N ALA A 203 3.39 24.93 -1.91
CA ALA A 203 3.14 24.07 -3.06
C ALA A 203 3.89 22.73 -2.89
N PRO A 204 3.36 21.59 -3.35
CA PRO A 204 4.16 20.38 -3.39
C PRO A 204 5.31 20.58 -4.38
N PRO A 205 6.57 20.31 -4.00
CA PRO A 205 7.62 20.16 -5.00
C PRO A 205 7.29 18.90 -5.79
N SER A 206 7.08 19.08 -7.10
CA SER A 206 7.20 17.99 -8.05
C SER A 206 8.67 17.59 -8.12
N ALA A 207 9.02 16.43 -7.55
CA ALA A 207 10.21 15.64 -7.89
C ALA A 207 10.05 14.23 -7.31
N GLY A 208 10.04 13.23 -8.19
CA GLY A 208 9.73 11.85 -7.87
C GLY A 208 10.77 11.13 -7.02
N ALA A 209 10.28 10.16 -6.25
CA ALA A 209 10.98 8.94 -5.90
C ALA A 209 9.92 7.88 -5.53
N SER A 210 9.73 6.92 -6.42
CA SER A 210 8.96 5.72 -6.19
C SER A 210 9.63 4.87 -5.12
N SER A 211 9.06 4.85 -3.91
CA SER A 211 9.41 3.88 -2.86
C SER A 211 8.18 3.04 -2.56
N ARG A 212 8.11 1.91 -3.26
CA ARG A 212 7.16 0.82 -3.10
C ARG A 212 7.33 0.19 -1.71
N PRO A 213 6.27 0.05 -0.89
CA PRO A 213 6.36 -0.66 0.38
C PRO A 213 6.56 -2.16 0.13
N THR A 214 7.63 -2.71 0.70
CA THR A 214 7.88 -4.15 0.79
C THR A 214 6.88 -4.74 1.78
N ILE A 215 6.15 -5.77 1.34
CA ILE A 215 5.30 -6.58 2.21
C ILE A 215 6.22 -7.45 3.07
N GLU A 216 6.20 -7.25 4.38
CA GLU A 216 6.80 -8.19 5.33
C GLU A 216 5.89 -9.41 5.42
N GLU A 217 6.46 -10.58 5.12
CA GLU A 217 5.83 -11.86 5.37
C GLU A 217 5.66 -12.03 6.89
N VAL A 218 4.42 -12.27 7.31
CA VAL A 218 4.10 -12.84 8.62
C VAL A 218 4.42 -14.34 8.54
N ASP A 219 5.33 -14.74 9.45
CA ASP A 219 5.82 -16.09 9.83
C ASP A 219 5.10 -17.32 9.26
#